data_AF-A0A261FHB9-F1
#
_entry.id   AF-A0A261FHB9-F1
#
_cell.length_a   1.000
_cell.length_b   1.000
_cell.length_c   1.000
_cell.angle_alpha   90.00
_cell.angle_beta   90.00
_cell.angle_gamma   90.00
#
_symmetry.space_group_name_H-M   'P 1'
#
loop_
_entity.id
_entity.type
_entity.pdbx_description
1 polymer ?
#
loop_
_entity_poly.entity_id
_entity_poly.type
_entity_poly.pdbx_seq_one_letter_code
_entity_poly.pdbx_strand_id
1 'polypeptide(L)'
;MSYEMPYEQPHASARGGRGRRPRETRPGRPRAEERCFDEYREQGRYLDFECEDGEEFMDPFDYDELERMVAEFREDRHRRGIQAANADWVDEPLDDWLEGLDGRSPVERGTMMALVAGMRETLSIRDALILSLVIDERHCPKSQLMEFAARPHQARTKRTMSRLLTWAFEDEGIVPDMDRCSTGVDLMLEMAIAAPVPYCVQPLAVASYVLWWMGEPKAMEFALQCLLLDEDCSLAAMIFSAADRGVAPAWCQTGRPSMGG
;
A
#
# COMPACT_ATOMS: atom_id res chain seq x y z
N MET A 1 35.71 -8.88 86.70
CA MET A 1 36.22 -7.56 86.28
C MET A 1 35.37 -7.11 85.09
N SER A 2 34.77 -5.92 85.21
CA SER A 2 34.04 -5.17 84.16
C SER A 2 32.59 -5.59 83.83
N TYR A 3 31.70 -5.24 84.77
CA TYR A 3 30.52 -4.37 84.68
C TYR A 3 29.76 -4.11 83.35
N GLU A 4 28.43 -4.03 83.51
CA GLU A 4 27.28 -4.04 82.58
C GLU A 4 27.00 -2.80 81.71
N MET A 5 26.04 -3.00 80.77
CA MET A 5 24.94 -2.13 80.27
C MET A 5 25.04 -1.66 78.79
N PRO A 6 23.91 -1.44 78.07
CA PRO A 6 22.64 -2.20 78.02
C PRO A 6 22.08 -2.38 76.59
N TYR A 7 21.06 -3.22 76.45
CA TYR A 7 20.15 -3.26 75.29
C TYR A 7 19.30 -1.97 75.25
N GLU A 8 19.33 -1.23 74.14
CA GLU A 8 18.31 -0.22 73.81
C GLU A 8 17.67 -0.52 72.44
N GLN A 9 16.33 -0.44 72.45
CA GLN A 9 15.42 -0.52 71.31
C GLN A 9 15.46 0.76 70.45
N PRO A 10 14.90 0.74 69.23
CA PRO A 10 15.31 1.65 68.16
C PRO A 10 14.68 3.05 68.30
N HIS A 11 15.51 4.08 68.23
CA HIS A 11 15.06 5.45 68.01
C HIS A 11 14.86 5.71 66.52
N ALA A 12 13.60 6.02 66.17
CA ALA A 12 13.19 6.55 64.89
C ALA A 12 13.93 7.86 64.59
N SER A 13 14.71 7.88 63.50
CA SER A 13 15.25 9.12 62.94
C SER A 13 14.58 9.39 61.60
N ALA A 14 13.80 10.48 61.59
CA ALA A 14 13.16 11.05 60.42
C ALA A 14 14.18 11.30 59.29
N ARG A 15 13.94 10.68 58.13
CA ARG A 15 14.48 11.14 56.84
C ARG A 15 13.30 11.46 55.93
N GLY A 16 13.29 12.71 55.47
CA GLY A 16 12.19 13.37 54.82
C GLY A 16 11.59 12.60 53.64
N GLY A 17 10.26 12.59 53.61
CA GLY A 17 9.49 12.21 52.44
C GLY A 17 9.79 13.18 51.30
N ARG A 18 10.55 12.72 50.32
CA ARG A 18 10.45 13.27 48.97
C ARG A 18 9.18 12.68 48.37
N GLY A 19 8.14 13.50 48.27
CA GLY A 19 6.96 13.15 47.49
C GLY A 19 7.39 12.70 46.09
N ARG A 20 7.00 11.47 45.71
CA ARG A 20 7.08 11.04 44.32
C ARG A 20 6.14 11.94 43.53
N ARG A 21 6.69 12.90 42.80
CA ARG A 21 5.95 13.54 41.71
C ARG A 21 5.53 12.43 40.73
N PRO A 22 4.31 12.46 40.18
CA PRO A 22 3.94 11.59 39.07
C PRO A 22 5.00 11.74 37.98
N ARG A 23 5.44 10.62 37.42
CA ARG A 23 6.28 10.64 36.21
C ARG A 23 5.39 11.25 35.12
N GLU A 24 5.60 12.53 34.81
CA GLU A 24 5.14 13.08 33.54
C GLU A 24 5.73 12.18 32.45
N THR A 25 4.83 11.48 31.76
CA THR A 25 5.14 10.83 30.50
C THR A 25 5.66 11.90 29.56
N ARG A 26 6.98 11.96 29.40
CA ARG A 26 7.58 12.75 28.32
C ARG A 26 6.89 12.30 27.03
N PRO A 27 6.38 13.22 26.19
CA PRO A 27 6.00 12.84 24.84
C PRO A 27 7.19 12.13 24.22
N GLY A 28 6.96 10.92 23.70
CA GLY A 28 7.99 10.15 23.03
C GLY A 28 8.63 11.05 21.97
N ARG A 29 9.96 11.13 21.93
CA ARG A 29 10.60 11.78 20.79
C ARG A 29 10.17 10.99 19.56
N PRO A 30 9.66 11.64 18.50
CA PRO A 30 9.34 10.94 17.28
C PRO A 30 10.56 10.18 16.79
N ARG A 31 10.33 8.99 16.21
CA ARG A 31 11.38 8.20 15.55
C ARG A 31 12.04 9.08 14.49
N ALA A 32 13.31 8.80 14.18
CA ALA A 32 14.02 9.56 13.15
C ALA A 32 13.29 9.51 11.79
N GLU A 33 12.61 8.39 11.53
CA GLU A 33 11.64 8.17 10.46
C GLU A 33 10.51 9.22 10.50
N GLU A 34 9.73 9.30 11.59
CA GLU A 34 8.63 10.27 11.77
C GLU A 34 9.05 11.73 11.56
N ARG A 35 10.26 12.12 11.99
CA ARG A 35 10.77 13.50 11.77
C ARG A 35 11.12 13.80 10.32
N CYS A 36 11.65 12.82 9.59
CA CYS A 36 11.94 12.98 8.17
C CYS A 36 10.61 13.16 7.41
N PHE A 37 9.60 12.37 7.75
CA PHE A 37 8.27 12.42 7.14
C PHE A 37 7.46 13.68 7.50
N ASP A 38 7.65 14.30 8.67
CA ASP A 38 7.00 15.58 9.01
C ASP A 38 7.57 16.75 8.19
N GLU A 39 8.88 16.77 7.93
CA GLU A 39 9.54 17.82 7.13
C GLU A 39 9.12 17.78 5.65
N TYR A 40 8.87 16.59 5.11
CA TYR A 40 8.29 16.44 3.79
C TYR A 40 6.74 16.55 3.80
N ARG A 41 6.10 16.30 4.96
CA ARG A 41 4.75 16.69 5.43
C ARG A 41 4.33 18.05 4.88
N GLU A 42 5.17 19.02 5.23
CA GLU A 42 4.94 20.45 5.00
C GLU A 42 5.15 20.88 3.53
N GLN A 43 5.73 20.02 2.68
CA GLN A 43 6.12 20.39 1.31
C GLN A 43 5.19 19.84 0.21
N GLY A 44 4.28 18.92 0.52
CA GLY A 44 3.19 18.51 -0.38
C GLY A 44 3.59 17.98 -1.76
N ARG A 45 4.88 17.73 -2.04
CA ARG A 45 5.40 17.32 -3.36
C ARG A 45 6.47 16.24 -3.20
N TYR A 46 6.04 15.02 -2.86
CA TYR A 46 6.91 13.85 -2.89
C TYR A 46 6.98 13.22 -4.28
N LEU A 47 5.91 13.40 -5.05
CA LEU A 47 5.78 12.94 -6.42
C LEU A 47 5.99 14.16 -7.30
N ASP A 48 7.03 14.12 -8.13
CA ASP A 48 7.35 15.19 -9.09
C ASP A 48 6.37 15.11 -10.28
N PHE A 49 5.08 15.33 -9.99
CA PHE A 49 4.07 15.53 -11.01
C PHE A 49 4.20 16.96 -11.52
N GLU A 50 4.59 17.09 -12.80
CA GLU A 50 4.46 18.33 -13.53
C GLU A 50 2.96 18.59 -13.71
N CYS A 51 2.39 19.48 -12.90
CA CYS A 51 1.02 19.93 -13.07
C CYS A 51 0.93 20.69 -14.40
N GLU A 52 0.03 20.29 -15.30
CA GLU A 52 -0.47 21.23 -16.29
C GLU A 52 -1.27 22.32 -15.54
N ASP A 53 -1.04 23.59 -15.87
CA ASP A 53 -1.63 24.72 -15.14
C ASP A 53 -3.17 24.62 -15.10
N GLY A 54 -3.74 24.28 -13.93
CA GLY A 54 -5.18 24.36 -13.68
C GLY A 54 -5.88 23.07 -13.20
N GLU A 55 -5.18 21.96 -12.99
CA GLU A 55 -5.80 20.75 -12.43
C GLU A 55 -5.99 20.84 -10.90
N GLU A 56 -7.23 20.71 -10.44
CA GLU A 56 -7.55 20.58 -9.01
C GLU A 56 -7.25 19.14 -8.55
N PHE A 57 -6.19 18.95 -7.76
CA PHE A 57 -5.94 17.68 -7.11
C PHE A 57 -6.98 17.40 -6.03
N MET A 58 -7.26 16.12 -5.81
CA MET A 58 -8.02 15.66 -4.65
C MET A 58 -7.41 16.20 -3.34
N ASP A 59 -8.27 16.63 -2.43
CA ASP A 59 -7.84 17.03 -1.08
C ASP A 59 -7.03 15.90 -0.41
N PRO A 60 -5.91 16.17 0.26
CA PRO A 60 -5.13 15.15 0.95
C PRO A 60 -5.96 14.34 1.95
N PHE A 61 -5.71 13.03 2.07
CA PHE A 61 -6.35 12.19 3.07
C PHE A 61 -5.93 12.61 4.48
N ASP A 62 -6.89 12.61 5.41
CA ASP A 62 -6.60 12.86 6.80
C ASP A 62 -5.82 11.68 7.38
N TYR A 63 -4.64 11.97 7.93
CA TYR A 63 -3.74 10.95 8.45
C TYR A 63 -4.35 10.21 9.65
N ASP A 64 -5.01 10.93 10.56
CA ASP A 64 -5.60 10.33 11.74
C ASP A 64 -6.82 9.46 11.37
N GLU A 65 -7.54 9.83 10.31
CA GLU A 65 -8.61 9.01 9.75
C GLU A 65 -8.09 7.71 9.15
N LEU A 66 -7.03 7.76 8.33
CA LEU A 66 -6.39 6.54 7.80
C LEU A 66 -5.87 5.63 8.92
N GLU A 67 -5.21 6.18 9.93
CA GLU A 67 -4.73 5.40 11.07
C GLU A 67 -5.87 4.75 11.86
N ARG A 68 -7.00 5.44 12.03
CA ARG A 68 -8.21 4.84 12.65
C ARG A 68 -8.74 3.69 11.80
N MET A 69 -8.87 3.86 10.49
CA MET A 69 -9.31 2.81 9.57
C MET A 69 -8.41 1.58 9.64
N VAL A 70 -7.09 1.78 9.62
CA VAL A 70 -6.11 0.69 9.75
C VAL A 70 -6.22 -0.02 11.10
N ALA A 71 -6.38 0.73 12.20
CA ALA A 71 -6.54 0.16 13.52
C ALA A 71 -7.80 -0.71 13.61
N GLU A 72 -8.92 -0.23 13.07
CA GLU A 72 -10.17 -0.97 12.98
C GLU A 72 -10.02 -2.25 12.15
N PHE A 73 -9.36 -2.16 10.98
CA PHE A 73 -9.09 -3.32 10.14
C PHE A 73 -8.22 -4.38 10.83
N ARG A 74 -7.18 -3.93 11.55
CA ARG A 74 -6.31 -4.82 12.35
C ARG A 74 -7.10 -5.49 13.47
N GLU A 75 -7.87 -4.73 14.24
CA GLU A 75 -8.68 -5.29 15.33
C GLU A 75 -9.67 -6.33 14.78
N ASP A 76 -10.25 -6.05 13.62
CA ASP A 76 -11.20 -6.94 13.01
C ASP A 76 -10.56 -8.26 12.51
N ARG A 77 -9.38 -8.18 11.88
CA ARG A 77 -8.55 -9.37 11.56
C ARG A 77 -8.21 -10.17 12.81
N HIS A 78 -7.97 -9.51 13.95
CA HIS A 78 -7.72 -10.18 15.23
C HIS A 78 -8.98 -10.88 15.77
N ARG A 79 -10.17 -10.29 15.63
CA ARG A 79 -11.43 -10.82 16.19
C ARG A 79 -12.04 -11.91 15.32
N ARG A 80 -12.16 -11.67 14.01
CA ARG A 80 -12.85 -12.56 13.04
C ARG A 80 -11.91 -13.47 12.25
N GLY A 81 -10.61 -13.20 12.31
CA GLY A 81 -9.60 -13.87 11.50
C GLY A 81 -9.39 -13.20 10.15
N ILE A 82 -8.17 -13.32 9.62
CA ILE A 82 -7.69 -12.61 8.42
C ILE A 82 -8.63 -12.82 7.21
N GLN A 83 -9.09 -14.04 6.96
CA GLN A 83 -9.88 -14.32 5.75
C GLN A 83 -11.24 -13.62 5.75
N ALA A 84 -11.95 -13.66 6.89
CA ALA A 84 -13.26 -13.05 7.00
C ALA A 84 -13.17 -11.53 6.98
N ALA A 85 -12.22 -10.97 7.75
CA ALA A 85 -11.97 -9.54 7.80
C ALA A 85 -11.54 -8.97 6.45
N ASN A 86 -10.61 -9.62 5.73
CA ASN A 86 -10.20 -9.17 4.40
C ASN A 86 -11.35 -9.21 3.40
N ALA A 87 -12.18 -10.27 3.41
CA ALA A 87 -13.31 -10.37 2.50
C ALA A 87 -14.32 -9.24 2.77
N ASP A 88 -14.65 -8.99 4.03
CA ASP A 88 -15.58 -7.94 4.43
C ASP A 88 -15.04 -6.54 4.11
N TRP A 89 -13.75 -6.30 4.38
CA TRP A 89 -13.09 -5.01 4.12
C TRP A 89 -13.11 -4.59 2.66
N VAL A 90 -12.99 -5.55 1.73
CA VAL A 90 -12.87 -5.24 0.30
C VAL A 90 -14.17 -5.42 -0.48
N ASP A 91 -15.23 -5.95 0.11
CA ASP A 91 -16.43 -6.32 -0.67
C ASP A 91 -17.05 -5.11 -1.39
N GLU A 92 -17.45 -4.10 -0.61
CA GLU A 92 -18.05 -2.87 -1.13
C GLU A 92 -17.02 -1.98 -1.85
N PRO A 93 -15.82 -1.71 -1.31
CA PRO A 93 -14.80 -0.94 -2.03
C PRO A 93 -14.41 -1.52 -3.39
N LEU A 94 -14.48 -2.84 -3.56
CA LEU A 94 -14.19 -3.48 -4.84
C LEU A 94 -15.33 -3.31 -5.86
N ASP A 95 -16.59 -3.22 -5.43
CA ASP A 95 -17.70 -2.90 -6.34
C ASP A 95 -17.51 -1.49 -6.93
N ASP A 96 -17.36 -0.50 -6.05
CA ASP A 96 -17.10 0.89 -6.42
C ASP A 96 -15.88 1.03 -7.35
N TRP A 97 -14.79 0.33 -7.02
CA TRP A 97 -13.59 0.29 -7.86
C TRP A 97 -13.88 -0.24 -9.27
N LEU A 98 -14.60 -1.36 -9.38
CA LEU A 98 -14.92 -1.96 -10.68
C LEU A 98 -15.89 -1.10 -11.49
N GLU A 99 -16.84 -0.43 -10.84
CA GLU A 99 -17.72 0.56 -11.49
C GLU A 99 -16.94 1.80 -11.98
N GLY A 100 -15.96 2.25 -11.19
CA GLY A 100 -15.02 3.30 -11.58
C GLY A 100 -14.19 2.97 -12.79
N LEU A 101 -13.59 1.77 -12.82
CA LEU A 101 -12.80 1.30 -13.96
C LEU A 101 -13.62 1.19 -15.26
N ASP A 102 -14.92 0.91 -15.15
CA ASP A 102 -15.82 0.81 -16.29
C ASP A 102 -16.44 2.16 -16.67
N GLY A 103 -16.05 3.26 -16.01
CA GLY A 103 -16.59 4.60 -16.23
C GLY A 103 -18.07 4.75 -15.87
N ARG A 104 -18.63 3.82 -15.08
CA ARG A 104 -20.05 3.82 -14.71
C ARG A 104 -20.35 4.79 -13.59
N SER A 105 -19.44 4.97 -12.65
CA SER A 105 -19.58 5.90 -11.52
C SER A 105 -18.20 6.30 -10.99
N PRO A 106 -18.00 7.53 -10.49
CA PRO A 106 -16.75 7.92 -9.85
C PRO A 106 -16.46 7.07 -8.61
N VAL A 107 -15.19 6.75 -8.36
CA VAL A 107 -14.80 6.04 -7.14
C VAL A 107 -14.89 6.99 -5.95
N GLU A 108 -15.64 6.61 -4.92
CA GLU A 108 -15.81 7.45 -3.75
C GLU A 108 -14.51 7.60 -2.95
N ARG A 109 -14.34 8.78 -2.33
CA ARG A 109 -13.17 9.07 -1.48
C ARG A 109 -13.00 8.05 -0.35
N GLY A 110 -14.10 7.63 0.29
CA GLY A 110 -14.07 6.62 1.34
C GLY A 110 -13.56 5.27 0.83
N THR A 111 -13.97 4.88 -0.37
CA THR A 111 -13.48 3.68 -1.07
C THR A 111 -11.98 3.79 -1.35
N MET A 112 -11.50 4.91 -1.89
CA MET A 112 -10.06 5.13 -2.10
C MET A 112 -9.25 4.99 -0.81
N MET A 113 -9.72 5.61 0.29
CA MET A 113 -9.07 5.50 1.60
C MET A 113 -9.05 4.04 2.11
N ALA A 114 -10.15 3.30 1.94
CA ALA A 114 -10.24 1.89 2.33
C ALA A 114 -9.28 1.00 1.52
N LEU A 115 -9.14 1.23 0.21
CA LEU A 115 -8.21 0.49 -0.64
C LEU A 115 -6.76 0.80 -0.27
N VAL A 116 -6.42 2.06 -0.05
CA VAL A 116 -5.09 2.51 0.40
C VAL A 116 -4.71 1.88 1.74
N ALA A 117 -5.60 1.96 2.73
CA ALA A 117 -5.41 1.31 4.03
C ALA A 117 -5.28 -0.21 3.90
N GLY A 118 -6.12 -0.83 3.05
CA GLY A 118 -6.10 -2.27 2.79
C GLY A 118 -4.78 -2.75 2.17
N MET A 119 -4.28 -2.07 1.14
CA MET A 119 -3.01 -2.39 0.48
C MET A 119 -1.82 -2.24 1.42
N ARG A 120 -1.85 -1.25 2.32
CA ARG A 120 -0.81 -1.09 3.34
C ARG A 120 -0.76 -2.27 4.30
N GLU A 121 -1.91 -2.81 4.66
CA GLU A 121 -2.04 -3.89 5.64
C GLU A 121 -1.87 -5.30 5.07
N THR A 122 -2.15 -5.48 3.77
CA THR A 122 -1.99 -6.78 3.12
C THR A 122 -1.80 -6.65 1.60
N LEU A 123 -0.70 -7.21 1.10
CA LEU A 123 -0.39 -7.20 -0.33
C LEU A 123 -1.40 -8.01 -1.17
N SER A 124 -2.18 -8.91 -0.55
CA SER A 124 -3.21 -9.65 -1.28
C SER A 124 -4.32 -8.76 -1.83
N ILE A 125 -4.62 -7.63 -1.19
CA ILE A 125 -5.58 -6.64 -1.69
C ILE A 125 -4.98 -5.93 -2.90
N ARG A 126 -3.72 -5.51 -2.81
CA ARG A 126 -2.97 -4.93 -3.93
C ARG A 126 -2.95 -5.88 -5.14
N ASP A 127 -2.63 -7.14 -4.92
CA ASP A 127 -2.53 -8.13 -5.99
C ASP A 127 -3.89 -8.41 -6.65
N ALA A 128 -4.99 -8.33 -5.89
CA ALA A 128 -6.34 -8.40 -6.46
C ALA A 128 -6.64 -7.18 -7.34
N LEU A 129 -6.28 -5.96 -6.91
CA LEU A 129 -6.47 -4.75 -7.74
C LEU A 129 -5.64 -4.83 -9.03
N ILE A 130 -4.39 -5.31 -8.98
CA ILE A 130 -3.58 -5.55 -10.19
C ILE A 130 -4.31 -6.49 -11.14
N LEU A 131 -4.81 -7.62 -10.65
CA LEU A 131 -5.55 -8.57 -11.48
C LEU A 131 -6.82 -7.98 -12.10
N SER A 132 -7.50 -7.07 -11.40
CA SER A 132 -8.67 -6.38 -11.93
C SER A 132 -8.35 -5.41 -13.10
N LEU A 133 -7.09 -5.01 -13.23
CA LEU A 133 -6.60 -4.13 -14.29
C LEU A 133 -6.01 -4.90 -15.47
N VAL A 134 -5.30 -6.00 -15.21
CA VAL A 134 -4.57 -6.75 -16.24
C VAL A 134 -5.34 -7.95 -16.80
N ILE A 135 -6.41 -8.38 -16.13
CA ILE A 135 -7.27 -9.50 -16.58
C ILE A 135 -8.71 -9.01 -16.72
N ASP A 136 -9.34 -9.35 -17.84
CA ASP A 136 -10.75 -9.02 -18.06
C ASP A 136 -11.70 -9.80 -17.13
N GLU A 137 -12.87 -9.20 -16.87
CA GLU A 137 -13.87 -9.74 -15.93
C GLU A 137 -14.34 -11.16 -16.30
N ARG A 138 -14.33 -11.54 -17.59
CA ARG A 138 -14.77 -12.88 -18.01
C ARG A 138 -13.82 -13.97 -17.51
N HIS A 139 -12.53 -13.64 -17.39
CA HIS A 139 -11.50 -14.55 -16.91
C HIS A 139 -11.16 -14.36 -15.42
N CYS A 140 -11.46 -13.19 -14.85
CA CYS A 140 -11.26 -12.89 -13.45
C CYS A 140 -12.41 -12.04 -12.87
N PRO A 141 -13.58 -12.64 -12.61
CA PRO A 141 -14.73 -11.92 -12.05
C PRO A 141 -14.48 -11.50 -10.60
N LYS A 142 -15.30 -10.58 -10.07
CA LYS A 142 -15.23 -10.09 -8.67
C LYS A 142 -15.05 -11.23 -7.66
N SER A 143 -15.85 -12.30 -7.77
CA SER A 143 -15.77 -13.45 -6.85
C SER A 143 -14.37 -14.08 -6.75
N GLN A 144 -13.59 -14.04 -7.83
CA GLN A 144 -12.22 -14.54 -7.86
C GLN A 144 -11.23 -13.52 -7.30
N LEU A 145 -11.43 -12.22 -7.56
CA LEU A 145 -10.68 -11.13 -6.91
C LEU A 145 -10.83 -11.18 -5.39
N MET A 146 -12.05 -11.40 -4.90
CA MET A 146 -12.35 -11.62 -3.47
C MET A 146 -11.58 -12.82 -2.91
N GLU A 147 -11.48 -13.92 -3.67
CA GLU A 147 -10.71 -15.09 -3.26
C GLU A 147 -9.21 -14.79 -3.17
N PHE A 148 -8.66 -13.97 -4.07
CA PHE A 148 -7.28 -13.51 -4.00
C PHE A 148 -7.02 -12.65 -2.77
N ALA A 149 -7.88 -11.66 -2.51
CA ALA A 149 -7.74 -10.75 -1.38
C ALA A 149 -7.87 -11.47 -0.03
N ALA A 150 -8.86 -12.35 0.10
CA ALA A 150 -9.21 -13.00 1.36
C ALA A 150 -8.45 -14.31 1.64
N ARG A 151 -8.05 -15.05 0.61
CA ARG A 151 -7.49 -16.41 0.74
C ARG A 151 -6.16 -16.60 -0.02
N PRO A 152 -5.20 -15.66 0.04
CA PRO A 152 -4.00 -15.66 -0.82
C PRO A 152 -3.07 -16.87 -0.62
N HIS A 153 -3.16 -17.54 0.53
CA HIS A 153 -2.25 -18.64 0.87
C HIS A 153 -2.77 -20.03 0.47
N GLN A 154 -4.01 -20.15 0.02
CA GLN A 154 -4.52 -21.42 -0.45
C GLN A 154 -3.80 -21.84 -1.74
N ALA A 155 -3.40 -23.12 -1.80
CA ALA A 155 -2.60 -23.62 -2.91
C ALA A 155 -3.31 -23.47 -4.27
N ARG A 156 -4.66 -23.53 -4.27
CA ARG A 156 -5.48 -23.27 -5.46
C ARG A 156 -5.38 -21.80 -5.87
N THR A 157 -5.63 -20.86 -4.94
CA THR A 157 -5.56 -19.42 -5.16
C THR A 157 -4.21 -18.99 -5.73
N LYS A 158 -3.10 -19.45 -5.13
CA LYS A 158 -1.76 -19.18 -5.66
C LYS A 158 -1.57 -19.68 -7.10
N ARG A 159 -1.96 -20.92 -7.38
CA ARG A 159 -1.86 -21.51 -8.73
C ARG A 159 -2.68 -20.73 -9.75
N THR A 160 -3.90 -20.33 -9.38
CA THR A 160 -4.76 -19.55 -10.26
C THR A 160 -4.18 -18.17 -10.54
N MET A 161 -3.69 -17.46 -9.53
CA MET A 161 -3.04 -16.15 -9.68
C MET A 161 -1.81 -16.23 -10.58
N SER A 162 -0.89 -17.15 -10.30
CA SER A 162 0.31 -17.34 -11.15
C SER A 162 -0.07 -17.65 -12.59
N ARG A 163 -1.05 -18.53 -12.81
CA ARG A 163 -1.52 -18.86 -14.16
C ARG A 163 -2.08 -17.63 -14.90
N LEU A 164 -2.87 -16.79 -14.23
CA LEU A 164 -3.46 -15.60 -14.84
C LEU A 164 -2.39 -14.57 -15.21
N LEU A 165 -1.44 -14.27 -14.32
CA LEU A 165 -0.36 -13.32 -14.59
C LEU A 165 0.57 -13.84 -15.69
N THR A 166 0.95 -15.13 -15.66
CA THR A 166 1.73 -15.75 -16.75
C THR A 166 0.97 -15.65 -18.07
N TRP A 167 -0.32 -15.95 -18.07
CA TRP A 167 -1.15 -15.85 -19.28
C TRP A 167 -1.24 -14.41 -19.81
N ALA A 168 -1.36 -13.41 -18.94
CA ALA A 168 -1.39 -12.01 -19.36
C ALA A 168 -0.06 -11.56 -19.99
N PHE A 169 1.09 -11.87 -19.37
CA PHE A 169 2.37 -11.28 -19.77
C PHE A 169 3.15 -12.06 -20.82
N GLU A 170 2.92 -13.38 -20.94
CA GLU A 170 3.70 -14.24 -21.84
C GLU A 170 2.98 -14.58 -23.16
N ASP A 171 1.67 -14.30 -23.27
CA ASP A 171 0.91 -14.50 -24.50
C ASP A 171 0.90 -13.22 -25.35
N GLU A 172 1.51 -13.28 -26.54
CA GLU A 172 1.58 -12.14 -27.48
C GLU A 172 0.21 -11.66 -27.98
N GLY A 173 -0.81 -12.53 -27.93
CA GLY A 173 -2.18 -12.20 -28.33
C GLY A 173 -3.00 -11.48 -27.25
N ILE A 174 -2.47 -11.40 -26.02
CA ILE A 174 -3.11 -10.71 -24.91
C ILE A 174 -2.49 -9.33 -24.80
N VAL A 175 -3.31 -8.31 -25.08
CA VAL A 175 -2.93 -6.90 -25.03
C VAL A 175 -3.69 -6.18 -23.91
N PRO A 176 -3.11 -5.12 -23.31
CA PRO A 176 -3.80 -4.29 -22.33
C PRO A 176 -5.10 -3.70 -22.91
N ASP A 177 -6.14 -3.68 -22.09
CA ASP A 177 -7.24 -2.74 -22.28
C ASP A 177 -6.74 -1.34 -21.89
N MET A 178 -6.38 -0.54 -22.90
CA MET A 178 -5.70 0.74 -22.67
C MET A 178 -6.58 1.74 -21.91
N ASP A 179 -7.89 1.75 -22.16
CA ASP A 179 -8.82 2.68 -21.49
C ASP A 179 -8.98 2.31 -20.02
N ARG A 180 -9.19 1.01 -19.74
CA ARG A 180 -9.27 0.48 -18.38
C ARG A 180 -7.97 0.68 -17.61
N CYS A 181 -6.83 0.37 -18.24
CA CYS A 181 -5.52 0.51 -17.61
C CYS A 181 -5.20 1.97 -17.31
N SER A 182 -5.48 2.90 -18.24
CA SER A 182 -5.26 4.33 -18.03
C SER A 182 -6.12 4.84 -16.88
N THR A 183 -7.42 4.52 -16.87
CA THR A 183 -8.33 4.89 -15.77
C THR A 183 -7.84 4.35 -14.43
N GLY A 184 -7.38 3.10 -14.39
CA GLY A 184 -6.83 2.49 -13.19
C GLY A 184 -5.52 3.12 -12.72
N VAL A 185 -4.65 3.52 -13.64
CA VAL A 185 -3.43 4.27 -13.33
C VAL A 185 -3.79 5.63 -12.74
N ASP A 186 -4.70 6.38 -13.35
CA ASP A 186 -5.11 7.71 -12.86
C ASP A 186 -5.66 7.61 -11.43
N LEU A 187 -6.58 6.68 -11.16
CA LEU A 187 -7.11 6.44 -9.80
C LEU A 187 -6.01 6.05 -8.79
N MET A 188 -5.03 5.25 -9.21
CA MET A 188 -3.90 4.86 -8.35
C MET A 188 -2.97 6.04 -8.05
N LEU A 189 -2.77 6.92 -9.03
CA LEU A 189 -1.99 8.14 -8.85
C LEU A 189 -2.72 9.16 -7.97
N GLU A 190 -4.03 9.34 -8.16
CA GLU A 190 -4.87 10.14 -7.25
C GLU A 190 -4.76 9.66 -5.80
N MET A 191 -4.87 8.34 -5.58
CA MET A 191 -4.66 7.73 -4.27
C MET A 191 -3.25 7.98 -3.73
N ALA A 192 -2.21 7.88 -4.57
CA ALA A 192 -0.83 8.11 -4.16
C ALA A 192 -0.56 9.58 -3.79
N ILE A 193 -1.15 10.52 -4.52
CA ILE A 193 -1.01 11.97 -4.28
C ILE A 193 -1.75 12.38 -3.01
N ALA A 194 -2.96 11.87 -2.82
CA ALA A 194 -3.77 12.19 -1.64
C ALA A 194 -3.24 11.51 -0.36
N ALA A 195 -2.60 10.35 -0.48
CA ALA A 195 -2.15 9.58 0.67
C ALA A 195 -0.83 10.10 1.29
N PRO A 196 -0.70 10.07 2.63
CA PRO A 196 0.57 10.31 3.29
C PRO A 196 1.57 9.18 3.00
N VAL A 197 2.87 9.46 3.14
CA VAL A 197 3.98 8.58 2.69
C VAL A 197 3.84 7.09 3.03
N PRO A 198 3.52 6.66 4.27
CA PRO A 198 3.42 5.23 4.55
C PRO A 198 2.30 4.51 3.76
N TYR A 199 1.41 5.26 3.14
CA TYR A 199 0.23 4.78 2.43
C TYR A 199 0.31 4.97 0.90
N CYS A 200 1.11 5.91 0.40
CA CYS A 200 1.18 6.20 -1.04
C CYS A 200 2.00 5.18 -1.85
N VAL A 201 2.94 4.46 -1.20
CA VAL A 201 3.88 3.55 -1.88
C VAL A 201 3.18 2.44 -2.66
N GLN A 202 2.16 1.80 -2.07
CA GLN A 202 1.51 0.65 -2.72
C GLN A 202 0.66 1.07 -3.94
N PRO A 203 -0.19 2.12 -3.88
CA PRO A 203 -0.85 2.66 -5.07
C PRO A 203 0.14 3.04 -6.18
N LEU A 204 1.23 3.73 -5.82
CA LEU A 204 2.26 4.13 -6.78
C LEU A 204 2.93 2.92 -7.47
N ALA A 205 3.21 1.87 -6.69
CA ALA A 205 3.79 0.64 -7.21
C ALA A 205 2.81 -0.10 -8.15
N VAL A 206 1.51 -0.06 -7.87
CA VAL A 206 0.48 -0.62 -8.77
C VAL A 206 0.41 0.18 -10.07
N ALA A 207 0.40 1.52 -10.00
CA ALA A 207 0.44 2.36 -11.20
C ALA A 207 1.67 2.06 -12.06
N SER A 208 2.86 1.99 -11.45
CA SER A 208 4.10 1.59 -12.11
C SER A 208 3.99 0.22 -12.79
N TYR A 209 3.37 -0.77 -12.13
CA TYR A 209 3.21 -2.11 -12.66
C TYR A 209 2.31 -2.14 -13.90
N VAL A 210 1.21 -1.39 -13.86
CA VAL A 210 0.25 -1.31 -14.96
C VAL A 210 0.82 -0.52 -16.13
N LEU A 211 1.57 0.55 -15.87
CA LEU A 211 2.33 1.26 -16.91
C LEU A 211 3.35 0.33 -17.59
N TRP A 212 4.05 -0.53 -16.83
CA TRP A 212 4.93 -1.53 -17.42
C TRP A 212 4.16 -2.52 -18.30
N TRP A 213 2.96 -2.94 -17.87
CA TRP A 213 2.05 -3.78 -18.67
C TRP A 213 1.61 -3.09 -19.97
N MET A 214 1.35 -1.78 -19.92
CA MET A 214 1.03 -0.94 -21.08
C MET A 214 2.24 -0.64 -21.98
N GLY A 215 3.45 -1.06 -21.60
CA GLY A 215 4.67 -0.78 -22.35
C GLY A 215 5.15 0.68 -22.23
N GLU A 216 4.65 1.41 -21.23
CA GLU A 216 4.94 2.83 -21.02
C GLU A 216 6.31 3.04 -20.36
N PRO A 217 7.21 3.87 -20.95
CA PRO A 217 8.54 4.12 -20.39
C PRO A 217 8.52 4.70 -18.97
N LYS A 218 7.47 5.48 -18.63
CA LYS A 218 7.28 6.09 -17.32
C LYS A 218 7.18 5.08 -16.17
N ALA A 219 6.92 3.80 -16.47
CA ALA A 219 6.86 2.75 -15.45
C ALA A 219 8.12 2.72 -14.57
N MET A 220 9.31 2.88 -15.16
CA MET A 220 10.58 2.84 -14.43
C MET A 220 10.79 4.06 -13.53
N GLU A 221 10.29 5.24 -13.94
CA GLU A 221 10.35 6.46 -13.13
C GLU A 221 9.55 6.27 -11.83
N PHE A 222 8.33 5.76 -11.94
CA PHE A 222 7.50 5.46 -10.76
C PHE A 222 8.05 4.34 -9.90
N ALA A 223 8.68 3.31 -10.49
CA ALA A 223 9.33 2.25 -9.72
C ALA A 223 10.49 2.81 -8.88
N LEU A 224 11.30 3.71 -9.45
CA LEU A 224 12.38 4.39 -8.73
C LEU A 224 11.83 5.28 -7.60
N GLN A 225 10.77 6.03 -7.85
CA GLN A 225 10.11 6.84 -6.81
C GLN A 225 9.61 5.97 -5.66
N CYS A 226 8.98 4.82 -5.94
CA CYS A 226 8.57 3.87 -4.90
C CYS A 226 9.77 3.42 -4.05
N LEU A 227 10.89 3.05 -4.70
CA LEU A 227 12.10 2.57 -4.00
C LEU A 227 12.81 3.66 -3.20
N LEU A 228 12.66 4.94 -3.57
CA LEU A 228 13.15 6.06 -2.78
C LEU A 228 12.32 6.27 -1.50
N LEU A 229 11.02 5.98 -1.55
CA LEU A 229 10.12 6.07 -0.40
C LEU A 229 10.19 4.83 0.50
N ASP A 230 10.35 3.65 -0.10
CA ASP A 230 10.40 2.35 0.57
C ASP A 230 11.26 1.38 -0.25
N GLU A 231 12.51 1.19 0.19
CA GLU A 231 13.49 0.30 -0.46
C GLU A 231 13.05 -1.18 -0.45
N ASP A 232 12.15 -1.56 0.45
CA ASP A 232 11.61 -2.91 0.59
C ASP A 232 10.35 -3.15 -0.28
N CYS A 233 9.94 -2.17 -1.11
CA CYS A 233 8.80 -2.31 -2.01
C CYS A 233 9.08 -3.34 -3.12
N SER A 234 8.77 -4.60 -2.83
CA SER A 234 8.99 -5.75 -3.72
C SER A 234 8.45 -5.57 -5.15
N LEU A 235 7.27 -4.95 -5.32
CA LEU A 235 6.66 -4.75 -6.63
C LEU A 235 7.46 -3.75 -7.47
N ALA A 236 7.89 -2.65 -6.86
CA ALA A 236 8.75 -1.67 -7.51
C ALA A 236 10.11 -2.27 -7.88
N ALA A 237 10.72 -3.06 -6.99
CA ALA A 237 11.97 -3.77 -7.27
C ALA A 237 11.84 -4.74 -8.45
N MET A 238 10.70 -5.44 -8.57
CA MET A 238 10.41 -6.31 -9.71
C MET A 238 10.34 -5.53 -11.03
N ILE A 239 9.60 -4.41 -11.06
CA ILE A 239 9.45 -3.59 -12.27
C ILE A 239 10.79 -2.97 -12.68
N PHE A 240 11.52 -2.41 -11.72
CA PHE A 240 12.85 -1.86 -11.96
C PHE A 240 13.80 -2.93 -12.53
N SER A 241 13.84 -4.12 -11.92
CA SER A 241 14.68 -5.21 -12.42
C SER A 241 14.26 -5.72 -13.80
N ALA A 242 12.97 -5.69 -14.14
CA ALA A 242 12.49 -6.07 -15.46
C ALA A 242 12.91 -5.04 -16.51
N ALA A 243 12.66 -3.75 -16.23
CA ALA A 243 13.00 -2.65 -17.12
C ALA A 243 14.51 -2.52 -17.36
N ASP A 244 15.34 -2.62 -16.31
CA ASP A 244 16.80 -2.59 -16.39
C ASP A 244 17.37 -3.70 -17.30
N ARG A 245 16.71 -4.87 -17.31
CA ARG A 245 17.08 -6.01 -18.16
C ARG A 245 16.43 -5.99 -19.55
N GLY A 246 15.64 -4.96 -19.86
CA GLY A 246 14.89 -4.87 -21.11
C GLY A 246 13.78 -5.93 -21.24
N VAL A 247 13.31 -6.49 -20.12
CA VAL A 247 12.17 -7.41 -20.10
C VAL A 247 10.88 -6.59 -20.16
N ALA A 248 10.10 -6.85 -21.21
CA ALA A 248 8.82 -6.23 -21.47
C ALA A 248 7.74 -7.31 -21.64
N PRO A 249 6.45 -6.96 -21.49
CA PRO A 249 5.35 -7.87 -21.83
C PRO A 249 5.47 -8.43 -23.25
N ALA A 250 5.03 -9.68 -23.46
CA ALA A 250 5.18 -10.38 -24.73
C ALA A 250 4.56 -9.62 -25.91
N TRP A 251 3.39 -9.01 -25.70
CA TRP A 251 2.71 -8.25 -26.75
C TRP A 251 3.53 -7.07 -27.27
N CYS A 252 4.40 -6.46 -26.46
CA CYS A 252 5.28 -5.36 -26.91
C CYS A 252 6.31 -5.83 -27.97
N GLN A 253 6.58 -7.13 -28.07
CA GLN A 253 7.55 -7.69 -29.02
C GLN A 253 7.00 -7.76 -30.44
N THR A 254 5.67 -7.81 -30.60
CA THR A 254 5.02 -7.89 -31.92
C THR A 254 5.11 -6.59 -32.74
N GLY A 255 5.42 -5.45 -32.11
CA GLY A 255 5.56 -4.14 -32.75
C GLY A 255 6.99 -3.74 -33.17
N ARG A 256 8.02 -4.51 -32.81
CA ARG A 256 9.40 -4.23 -33.24
C ARG A 256 9.67 -4.92 -34.58
N PRO A 257 9.94 -4.19 -35.68
CA PRO A 257 10.40 -4.86 -36.89
C PRO A 257 11.68 -5.63 -36.56
N SER A 258 11.70 -6.92 -36.89
CA SER A 258 12.89 -7.75 -36.78
C SER A 258 14.00 -7.08 -37.58
N MET A 259 14.96 -6.44 -36.91
CA MET A 259 16.24 -6.16 -37.54
C MET A 259 16.92 -7.51 -37.70
N GLY A 260 16.70 -8.12 -38.87
CA GLY A 260 17.32 -9.38 -39.26
C GLY A 260 18.83 -9.25 -39.23
N GLY A 261 19.47 -10.27 -38.66
CA GLY A 261 20.86 -10.65 -38.97
C GLY A 261 20.88 -11.68 -40.08
#